data_AF-A0A8B8LGH5-F1
#
_entry.id   AF-A0A8B8LGH5-F1
#
_cell.length_a   1.000
_cell.length_b   1.000
_cell.length_c   1.000
_cell.angle_alpha   90.00
_cell.angle_beta   90.00
_cell.angle_gamma   90.00
#
_symmetry.space_group_name_H-M   'P 1'
#
loop_
_entity.id
_entity.type
_entity.pdbx_description
1 polymer ?
#
loop_
_entity_poly.entity_id
_entity_poly.type
_entity_poly.pdbx_seq_one_letter_code
_entity_poly.pdbx_strand_id
1 'polypeptide(L)'
;MRMSMLLDINIVVVATFVMIMMMVPKYVSAQNIGDIVTQDFFNGIINQADASCAGKNFYTRDAFLNAHNSYNQFGSLDNADSSKREVAAAFAHFTHETGHFCYIEEIDGASKDYCDESNTQYPCAPNKGYFGRGPIQLSWNFNYGPAGQDNNFDGLNAPETVANDATVSFKTALWYWMKNVRPVVNQGFGATIRAINGALECDGKNPGTVETRVNYYKEYCEKLGVSPGDNLTFLYYHITFVFREEMVRMGNKLQNIVLTLVMSGFVLMMMVRAQNCGCEAELCCSQYGYCGNGDDYCGRGCQEGPCFGTATPNDVSVSDIVTFDFFNAIIDQADPSCPGKYFYSRDAFLNALNSYDQFGRIGSVDDSKREIAAAFAHFTHETGHFCYIEENDGPSKDYCDESNTQYPCAPNKGYYGRGPIQLSWNFNYGPAGESNGFDGLNAPETVANDPVVSFKTALWYWTQNVSPIVNQGFGATIRVINGQLECDGANPETVLARVNYYSQYCSQLGVDPGDNLYC
;
A
#
# COMPACT_ATOMS: atom_id res chain seq x y z
N MET A 1 -35.09 -61.62 1.69
CA MET A 1 -33.67 -61.31 1.91
C MET A 1 -33.10 -60.83 0.58
N ARG A 2 -32.52 -59.61 0.55
CA ARG A 2 -31.78 -58.98 -0.56
C ARG A 2 -32.55 -58.67 -1.87
N MET A 3 -32.96 -57.41 -2.06
CA MET A 3 -32.70 -56.65 -3.31
C MET A 3 -33.11 -55.18 -3.15
N SER A 4 -32.22 -54.34 -2.62
CA SER A 4 -32.37 -52.87 -2.64
C SER A 4 -31.04 -52.19 -2.29
N MET A 5 -29.97 -52.54 -3.02
CA MET A 5 -28.62 -52.01 -2.75
C MET A 5 -27.79 -51.88 -4.04
N LEU A 6 -28.41 -51.42 -5.13
CA LEU A 6 -27.71 -51.25 -6.42
C LEU A 6 -28.07 -49.96 -7.19
N LEU A 7 -28.85 -49.03 -6.62
CA LEU A 7 -29.18 -47.78 -7.33
C LEU A 7 -28.41 -46.53 -6.85
N ASP A 8 -27.72 -46.57 -5.71
CA ASP A 8 -27.10 -45.36 -5.13
C ASP A 8 -25.60 -45.19 -5.43
N ILE A 9 -24.95 -46.18 -6.07
CA ILE A 9 -23.49 -46.12 -6.32
C ILE A 9 -23.16 -45.29 -7.58
N ASN A 10 -24.04 -45.25 -8.58
CA ASN A 10 -23.76 -44.53 -9.83
C ASN A 10 -23.95 -43.00 -9.74
N ILE A 11 -24.77 -42.49 -8.81
CA ILE A 11 -24.96 -41.04 -8.63
C ILE A 11 -23.81 -40.45 -7.81
N VAL A 12 -23.31 -41.19 -6.81
CA VAL A 12 -22.21 -40.72 -5.94
C VAL A 12 -20.89 -40.66 -6.73
N VAL A 13 -20.62 -41.61 -7.63
CA VAL A 13 -19.38 -41.63 -8.44
C VAL A 13 -19.36 -40.54 -9.52
N VAL A 14 -20.50 -40.20 -10.13
CA VAL A 14 -20.59 -39.11 -11.11
C VAL A 14 -20.50 -37.73 -10.42
N ALA A 15 -21.10 -37.57 -9.24
CA ALA A 15 -20.99 -36.34 -8.46
C ALA A 15 -19.58 -36.07 -7.92
N THR A 16 -18.84 -37.12 -7.52
CA THR A 16 -17.44 -36.98 -7.09
C THR A 16 -16.50 -36.68 -8.25
N PHE A 17 -16.73 -37.22 -9.45
CA PHE A 17 -15.93 -36.86 -10.62
C PHE A 17 -16.15 -35.43 -11.12
N VAL A 18 -17.35 -34.87 -10.95
CA VAL A 18 -17.62 -33.45 -11.29
C VAL A 18 -17.05 -32.49 -10.25
N MET A 19 -17.05 -32.85 -8.95
CA MET A 19 -16.39 -32.03 -7.92
C MET A 19 -14.87 -32.04 -7.99
N ILE A 20 -14.25 -33.16 -8.43
CA ILE A 20 -12.78 -33.24 -8.56
C ILE A 20 -12.28 -32.39 -9.76
N MET A 21 -13.12 -32.10 -10.76
CA MET A 21 -12.79 -31.14 -11.82
C MET A 21 -12.86 -29.67 -11.37
N MET A 22 -13.46 -29.37 -10.22
CA MET A 22 -13.55 -28.00 -9.65
C MET A 22 -12.51 -27.72 -8.56
N MET A 23 -11.73 -28.72 -8.15
CA MET A 23 -10.62 -28.57 -7.19
C MET A 23 -9.27 -28.87 -7.85
N VAL A 24 -9.10 -28.42 -9.10
CA VAL A 24 -7.75 -28.13 -9.57
C VAL A 24 -7.35 -26.84 -8.86
N PRO A 25 -6.31 -26.81 -8.00
CA PRO A 25 -5.75 -25.54 -7.58
C PRO A 25 -5.56 -24.74 -8.86
N LYS A 26 -6.16 -23.54 -8.95
CA LYS A 26 -5.82 -22.61 -10.02
C LYS A 26 -4.32 -22.37 -9.82
N TYR A 27 -3.50 -23.14 -10.53
CA TYR A 27 -2.16 -22.76 -10.85
C TYR A 27 -2.34 -21.42 -11.54
N VAL A 28 -2.12 -20.34 -10.80
CA VAL A 28 -1.95 -19.03 -11.40
C VAL A 28 -0.71 -19.20 -12.24
N SER A 29 -0.93 -19.54 -13.52
CA SER A 29 0.09 -19.41 -14.54
C SER A 29 0.71 -18.04 -14.35
N ALA A 30 2.05 -17.98 -14.27
CA ALA A 30 2.75 -16.71 -14.33
C ALA A 30 2.12 -15.88 -15.46
N GLN A 31 1.54 -14.74 -15.12
CA GLN A 31 0.83 -13.92 -16.08
C GLN A 31 1.88 -13.37 -17.06
N ASN A 32 1.75 -13.67 -18.34
CA ASN A 32 2.69 -13.17 -19.33
C ASN A 32 2.47 -11.65 -19.46
N ILE A 33 3.55 -10.85 -19.44
CA ILE A 33 3.44 -9.40 -19.59
C ILE A 33 2.69 -9.00 -20.87
N GLY A 34 2.78 -9.82 -21.93
CA GLY A 34 2.08 -9.61 -23.19
C GLY A 34 0.56 -9.77 -23.09
N ASP A 35 0.07 -10.48 -22.07
CA ASP A 35 -1.35 -10.64 -21.77
C ASP A 35 -1.90 -9.45 -20.97
N ILE A 36 -1.03 -8.73 -20.24
CA ILE A 36 -1.40 -7.49 -19.53
C ILE A 36 -1.29 -6.30 -20.49
N VAL A 37 -0.12 -6.11 -21.09
CA VAL A 37 0.13 -5.08 -22.10
C VAL A 37 -0.30 -5.63 -23.45
N THR A 38 -1.61 -5.69 -23.68
CA THR A 38 -2.17 -6.11 -24.96
C THR A 38 -1.93 -5.07 -26.05
N GLN A 39 -2.11 -5.46 -27.31
CA GLN A 39 -2.05 -4.50 -28.42
C GLN A 39 -3.11 -3.40 -28.26
N ASP A 40 -4.30 -3.75 -27.79
CA ASP A 40 -5.40 -2.80 -27.57
C ASP A 40 -5.11 -1.83 -26.43
N PHE A 41 -4.54 -2.32 -25.32
CA PHE A 41 -4.10 -1.45 -24.22
C PHE A 41 -3.06 -0.44 -24.71
N PHE A 42 -2.00 -0.91 -25.39
CA PHE A 42 -0.93 -0.05 -25.89
C PHE A 42 -1.46 0.95 -26.94
N ASN A 43 -2.27 0.47 -27.89
CA ASN A 43 -2.90 1.32 -28.90
C ASN A 43 -3.85 2.35 -28.28
N GLY A 44 -4.56 1.98 -27.21
CA GLY A 44 -5.44 2.86 -26.46
C GLY A 44 -4.73 4.01 -25.76
N ILE A 45 -3.40 3.96 -25.63
CA ILE A 45 -2.58 5.08 -25.14
C ILE A 45 -2.04 5.87 -26.32
N ILE A 46 -1.26 5.23 -27.21
CA ILE A 46 -0.52 5.92 -28.27
C ILE A 46 -1.44 6.58 -29.32
N ASN A 47 -2.68 6.12 -29.47
CA ASN A 47 -3.64 6.74 -30.38
C ASN A 47 -4.23 8.04 -29.85
N GLN A 48 -4.06 8.36 -28.56
CA GLN A 48 -4.45 9.64 -27.99
C GLN A 48 -3.49 10.76 -28.40
N ALA A 49 -2.24 10.43 -28.78
CA ALA A 49 -1.31 11.38 -29.34
C ALA A 49 -1.71 11.80 -30.76
N ASP A 50 -1.43 13.06 -31.09
CA ASP A 50 -1.67 13.65 -32.41
C ASP A 50 -1.02 12.80 -33.52
N ALA A 51 -1.67 12.69 -34.68
CA ALA A 51 -1.17 11.88 -35.78
C ALA A 51 0.23 12.30 -36.28
N SER A 52 0.62 13.56 -36.08
CA SER A 52 1.93 14.11 -36.45
C SER A 52 3.04 13.81 -35.43
N CYS A 53 2.71 13.27 -34.25
CA CYS A 53 3.69 12.97 -33.21
C CYS A 53 4.73 11.94 -33.67
N ALA A 54 6.02 12.31 -33.58
CA ALA A 54 7.13 11.46 -33.99
C ALA A 54 7.16 10.12 -33.23
N GLY A 55 6.81 10.12 -31.95
CA GLY A 55 6.83 8.92 -31.12
C GLY A 55 5.84 7.83 -31.54
N LYS A 56 4.79 8.14 -32.32
CA LYS A 56 3.83 7.13 -32.83
C LYS A 56 4.47 6.10 -33.76
N ASN A 57 5.54 6.49 -34.46
CA ASN A 57 6.29 5.60 -35.35
C ASN A 57 7.52 4.97 -34.66
N PHE A 58 7.83 5.40 -33.44
CA PHE A 58 9.00 4.98 -32.69
C PHE A 58 8.64 3.96 -31.61
N TYR A 59 7.69 4.30 -30.73
CA TYR A 59 7.28 3.44 -29.62
C TYR A 59 6.31 2.37 -30.11
N THR A 60 6.74 1.11 -30.04
CA THR A 60 5.89 -0.04 -30.39
C THR A 60 5.75 -0.98 -29.21
N ARG A 61 4.62 -1.70 -29.16
CA ARG A 61 4.42 -2.78 -28.19
C ARG A 61 5.51 -3.83 -28.28
N ASP A 62 5.95 -4.20 -29.49
CA ASP A 62 7.02 -5.18 -29.69
C ASP A 62 8.35 -4.70 -29.12
N ALA A 63 8.69 -3.41 -29.26
CA ALA A 63 9.88 -2.84 -28.62
C ALA A 63 9.79 -2.91 -27.09
N PHE A 64 8.61 -2.64 -26.51
CA PHE A 64 8.38 -2.82 -25.08
C PHE A 64 8.55 -4.28 -24.64
N LEU A 65 7.96 -5.24 -25.35
CA LEU A 65 8.09 -6.66 -25.03
C LEU A 65 9.53 -7.18 -25.20
N ASN A 66 10.25 -6.69 -26.21
CA ASN A 66 11.66 -7.01 -26.40
C ASN A 66 12.54 -6.44 -25.28
N ALA A 67 12.19 -5.26 -24.76
CA ALA A 67 12.86 -4.69 -23.59
C ALA A 67 12.56 -5.49 -22.32
N HIS A 68 11.31 -5.91 -22.13
CA HIS A 68 10.87 -6.74 -20.98
C HIS A 68 11.65 -8.04 -20.85
N ASN A 69 12.11 -8.64 -21.96
CA ASN A 69 12.97 -9.83 -21.90
C ASN A 69 14.26 -9.63 -21.07
N SER A 70 14.72 -8.39 -20.89
CA SER A 70 15.87 -8.04 -20.03
C SER A 70 15.48 -7.68 -18.59
N TYR A 71 14.19 -7.48 -18.32
CA TYR A 71 13.61 -7.10 -17.03
C TYR A 71 12.35 -7.94 -16.74
N ASN A 72 12.49 -9.27 -16.85
CA ASN A 72 11.37 -10.20 -16.85
C ASN A 72 10.58 -10.21 -15.53
N GLN A 73 11.15 -9.68 -14.46
CA GLN A 73 10.49 -9.48 -13.18
C GLN A 73 9.42 -8.37 -13.21
N PHE A 74 9.48 -7.42 -14.15
CA PHE A 74 8.49 -6.34 -14.28
C PHE A 74 7.09 -6.90 -14.60
N GLY A 75 6.07 -6.46 -13.87
CA GLY A 75 4.71 -6.97 -14.00
C GLY A 75 4.56 -8.43 -13.55
N SER A 76 5.43 -8.87 -12.63
CA SER A 76 5.40 -10.19 -12.00
C SER A 76 5.54 -10.01 -10.48
N LEU A 77 4.49 -9.47 -9.88
CA LEU A 77 4.34 -9.32 -8.44
C LEU A 77 3.58 -10.53 -7.85
N ASP A 78 3.39 -10.50 -6.55
CA ASP A 78 2.76 -11.53 -5.72
C ASP A 78 1.36 -11.95 -6.19
N ASN A 79 0.63 -11.04 -6.85
CA ASN A 79 -0.66 -11.35 -7.47
C ASN A 79 -0.89 -10.62 -8.80
N ALA A 80 -1.89 -11.09 -9.55
CA ALA A 80 -2.27 -10.57 -10.86
C ALA A 80 -2.65 -9.08 -10.81
N ASP A 81 -3.36 -8.65 -9.76
CA ASP A 81 -3.81 -7.27 -9.62
C ASP A 81 -2.67 -6.34 -9.25
N SER A 82 -1.76 -6.74 -8.37
CA SER A 82 -0.50 -6.01 -8.12
C SER A 82 0.32 -5.88 -9.41
N SER A 83 0.40 -6.94 -10.21
CA SER A 83 1.12 -6.91 -11.50
C SER A 83 0.48 -5.95 -12.50
N LYS A 84 -0.86 -5.95 -12.60
CA LYS A 84 -1.60 -4.97 -13.43
C LYS A 84 -1.43 -3.54 -12.91
N ARG A 85 -1.44 -3.32 -11.59
CA ARG A 85 -1.20 -2.00 -10.99
C ARG A 85 0.21 -1.50 -11.26
N GLU A 86 1.24 -2.35 -11.18
CA GLU A 86 2.61 -1.99 -11.53
C GLU A 86 2.68 -1.54 -13.01
N VAL A 87 2.03 -2.28 -13.91
CA VAL A 87 1.95 -1.93 -15.34
C VAL A 87 1.18 -0.61 -15.55
N ALA A 88 0.01 -0.45 -14.95
CA ALA A 88 -0.78 0.78 -15.04
C ALA A 88 0.02 1.99 -14.53
N ALA A 89 0.72 1.84 -13.41
CA ALA A 89 1.53 2.90 -12.82
C ALA A 89 2.67 3.30 -13.76
N ALA A 90 3.44 2.34 -14.27
CA ALA A 90 4.54 2.61 -15.19
C ALA A 90 4.05 3.33 -16.46
N PHE A 91 2.99 2.82 -17.09
CA PHE A 91 2.43 3.45 -18.28
C PHE A 91 1.82 4.82 -18.01
N ALA A 92 1.22 5.06 -16.84
CA ALA A 92 0.71 6.39 -16.46
C ALA A 92 1.84 7.42 -16.37
N HIS A 93 2.97 7.02 -15.79
CA HIS A 93 4.17 7.85 -15.79
C HIS A 93 4.69 8.05 -17.21
N PHE A 94 4.83 6.99 -18.00
CA PHE A 94 5.32 7.10 -19.38
C PHE A 94 4.46 8.03 -20.23
N THR A 95 3.15 7.91 -20.11
CA THR A 95 2.20 8.80 -20.77
C THR A 95 2.41 10.25 -20.36
N HIS A 96 2.55 10.51 -19.07
CA HIS A 96 2.77 11.87 -18.58
C HIS A 96 4.09 12.46 -19.11
N GLU A 97 5.18 11.72 -19.00
CA GLU A 97 6.51 12.18 -19.41
C GLU A 97 6.63 12.44 -20.91
N THR A 98 5.91 11.66 -21.73
CA THR A 98 6.05 11.69 -23.19
C THR A 98 4.85 12.30 -23.91
N GLY A 99 3.82 12.72 -23.19
CA GLY A 99 2.55 13.17 -23.78
C GLY A 99 1.89 12.07 -24.63
N HIS A 100 1.58 10.92 -24.00
CA HIS A 100 1.01 9.73 -24.66
C HIS A 100 1.93 9.14 -25.74
N PHE A 101 3.24 9.03 -25.43
CA PHE A 101 4.25 8.58 -26.37
C PHE A 101 4.40 9.49 -27.61
N CYS A 102 4.07 10.78 -27.50
CA CYS A 102 4.29 11.73 -28.58
C CYS A 102 5.77 12.12 -28.71
N TYR A 103 6.40 12.41 -27.57
CA TYR A 103 7.77 12.92 -27.49
C TYR A 103 8.77 11.79 -27.19
N ILE A 104 9.83 11.74 -27.99
CA ILE A 104 10.97 10.83 -27.78
C ILE A 104 12.02 11.49 -26.91
N GLU A 105 12.23 12.78 -27.13
CA GLU A 105 13.16 13.64 -26.41
C GLU A 105 12.42 14.78 -25.72
N GLU A 106 12.99 15.31 -24.65
CA GLU A 106 12.50 16.48 -23.94
C GLU A 106 12.35 17.68 -24.90
N ILE A 107 11.23 18.39 -24.80
CA ILE A 107 11.00 19.63 -25.57
C ILE A 107 12.08 20.64 -25.19
N ASP A 108 12.75 21.19 -26.21
CA ASP A 108 13.90 22.08 -26.09
C ASP A 108 15.08 21.47 -25.31
N GLY A 109 15.15 20.14 -25.17
CA GLY A 109 16.20 19.44 -24.42
C GLY A 109 17.62 19.75 -24.93
N ALA A 110 17.80 19.91 -26.25
CA ALA A 110 19.09 20.27 -26.84
C ALA A 110 19.62 21.66 -26.40
N SER A 111 18.78 22.51 -25.80
CA SER A 111 19.19 23.78 -25.20
C SER A 111 19.67 23.65 -23.74
N LYS A 112 19.56 22.45 -23.16
CA LYS A 112 19.89 22.12 -21.77
C LYS A 112 20.94 21.01 -21.72
N ASP A 113 22.02 21.23 -20.99
CA ASP A 113 23.16 20.29 -20.99
C ASP A 113 22.90 19.03 -20.14
N TYR A 114 22.21 19.20 -19.00
CA TYR A 114 21.98 18.15 -17.98
C TYR A 114 23.28 17.38 -17.64
N CYS A 115 24.40 18.10 -17.65
CA CYS A 115 25.70 17.58 -17.26
C CYS A 115 26.00 18.02 -15.82
N ASP A 116 26.16 17.06 -14.92
CA ASP A 116 26.79 17.28 -13.63
C ASP A 116 28.30 17.02 -13.75
N GLU A 117 29.06 18.10 -13.98
CA GLU A 117 30.52 18.10 -14.07
C GLU A 117 31.20 17.64 -12.77
N SER A 118 30.49 17.65 -11.63
CA SER A 118 31.04 17.15 -10.36
C SER A 118 31.03 15.62 -10.27
N ASN A 119 30.26 14.94 -11.13
CA ASN A 119 30.17 13.49 -11.14
C ASN A 119 31.34 12.86 -11.91
N THR A 120 32.42 12.52 -11.19
CA THR A 120 33.62 11.92 -11.78
C THR A 120 33.47 10.44 -12.13
N GLN A 121 32.44 9.76 -11.62
CA GLN A 121 32.18 8.35 -11.93
C GLN A 121 31.58 8.18 -13.33
N TYR A 122 30.73 9.13 -13.74
CA TYR A 122 30.07 9.17 -15.04
C TYR A 122 30.32 10.53 -15.70
N PRO A 123 31.55 10.80 -16.15
CA PRO A 123 31.94 12.10 -16.66
C PRO A 123 31.19 12.45 -17.95
N CYS A 124 30.91 13.73 -18.13
CA CYS A 124 30.26 14.22 -19.34
C CYS A 124 31.19 14.13 -20.54
N ALA A 125 30.66 13.63 -21.66
CA ALA A 125 31.37 13.59 -22.93
C ALA A 125 31.25 14.95 -23.64
N PRO A 126 32.34 15.45 -24.26
CA PRO A 126 32.28 16.71 -25.01
C PRO A 126 31.20 16.73 -26.08
N ASN A 127 30.42 17.81 -26.14
CA ASN A 127 29.32 18.03 -27.09
C ASN A 127 28.15 17.01 -26.99
N LYS A 128 27.97 16.38 -25.82
CA LYS A 128 26.82 15.49 -25.56
C LYS A 128 25.92 16.11 -24.51
N GLY A 129 24.61 16.09 -24.78
CA GLY A 129 23.57 16.53 -23.85
C GLY A 129 22.81 15.35 -23.26
N TYR A 130 22.59 15.38 -21.95
CA TYR A 130 21.93 14.32 -21.18
C TYR A 130 20.50 14.69 -20.77
N PHE A 131 19.79 15.45 -21.62
CA PHE A 131 18.38 15.79 -21.44
C PHE A 131 17.45 14.57 -21.54
N GLY A 132 16.17 14.77 -21.20
CA GLY A 132 15.19 13.70 -21.13
C GLY A 132 15.05 12.92 -22.44
N ARG A 133 15.15 11.59 -22.39
CA ARG A 133 14.84 10.69 -23.51
C ARG A 133 14.05 9.47 -23.08
N GLY A 134 13.23 8.97 -23.98
CA GLY A 134 12.47 7.74 -23.81
C GLY A 134 11.26 7.86 -22.88
N PRO A 135 10.62 6.73 -22.53
CA PRO A 135 9.35 6.71 -21.80
C PRO A 135 9.40 7.36 -20.42
N ILE A 136 10.53 7.25 -19.70
CA ILE A 136 10.69 7.86 -18.38
C ILE A 136 11.46 9.20 -18.43
N GLN A 137 11.78 9.70 -19.63
CA GLN A 137 12.60 10.90 -19.83
C GLN A 137 13.92 10.85 -19.04
N LEU A 138 14.70 9.77 -19.24
CA LEU A 138 15.99 9.57 -18.59
C LEU A 138 16.88 10.80 -18.81
N SER A 139 17.36 11.38 -17.71
CA SER A 139 18.11 12.65 -17.71
C SER A 139 19.35 12.54 -16.82
N TRP A 140 20.36 13.37 -17.09
CA TRP A 140 21.66 13.45 -16.41
C TRP A 140 22.69 12.35 -16.71
N ASN A 141 23.96 12.75 -16.88
CA ASN A 141 25.11 11.88 -17.12
C ASN A 141 25.20 10.70 -16.14
N PHE A 142 24.91 10.93 -14.86
CA PHE A 142 24.93 9.91 -13.82
C PHE A 142 23.80 8.88 -13.89
N ASN A 143 22.76 9.11 -14.68
CA ASN A 143 21.73 8.11 -14.98
C ASN A 143 22.02 7.41 -16.31
N TYR A 144 22.45 8.16 -17.34
CA TYR A 144 22.80 7.59 -18.64
C TYR A 144 23.97 6.61 -18.58
N GLY A 145 25.03 6.94 -17.83
CA GLY A 145 26.19 6.08 -17.66
C GLY A 145 25.86 4.66 -17.15
N PRO A 146 25.24 4.50 -15.96
CA PRO A 146 24.88 3.19 -15.44
C PRO A 146 23.75 2.51 -16.24
N ALA A 147 22.80 3.26 -16.81
CA ALA A 147 21.78 2.68 -17.70
C ALA A 147 22.42 2.09 -18.97
N GLY A 148 23.44 2.75 -19.52
CA GLY A 148 24.26 2.27 -20.62
C GLY A 148 24.99 0.97 -20.31
N GLN A 149 25.65 0.93 -19.14
CA GLN A 149 26.36 -0.25 -18.66
C GLN A 149 25.44 -1.47 -18.54
N ASP A 150 24.27 -1.31 -17.91
CA ASP A 150 23.33 -2.41 -17.66
C ASP A 150 22.59 -2.87 -18.92
N ASN A 151 22.46 -2.01 -19.93
CA ASN A 151 21.72 -2.29 -21.16
C ASN A 151 22.58 -2.43 -22.42
N ASN A 152 23.91 -2.47 -22.25
CA ASN A 152 24.89 -2.64 -23.32
C ASN A 152 24.80 -1.57 -24.43
N PHE A 153 24.72 -0.30 -24.04
CA PHE A 153 24.91 0.84 -24.95
C PHE A 153 25.84 1.89 -24.31
N ASP A 154 26.44 2.75 -25.13
CA ASP A 154 27.33 3.81 -24.61
C ASP A 154 26.50 5.02 -24.15
N GLY A 155 26.11 5.01 -22.87
CA GLY A 155 25.31 6.09 -22.30
C GLY A 155 26.03 7.44 -22.20
N LEU A 156 27.37 7.46 -22.19
CA LEU A 156 28.13 8.71 -22.04
C LEU A 156 28.47 9.34 -23.38
N ASN A 157 28.95 8.55 -24.34
CA ASN A 157 29.36 9.04 -25.66
C ASN A 157 28.28 8.88 -26.74
N ALA A 158 27.20 8.16 -26.48
CA ALA A 158 26.06 8.02 -27.38
C ALA A 158 24.71 8.04 -26.63
N PRO A 159 24.43 9.04 -25.77
CA PRO A 159 23.15 9.14 -25.06
C PRO A 159 21.94 9.19 -26.02
N GLU A 160 22.13 9.69 -27.25
CA GLU A 160 21.11 9.70 -28.29
C GLU A 160 20.62 8.30 -28.71
N THR A 161 21.34 7.22 -28.37
CA THR A 161 20.87 5.85 -28.63
C THR A 161 19.51 5.58 -28.00
N VAL A 162 19.20 6.20 -26.85
CA VAL A 162 17.88 6.10 -26.17
C VAL A 162 16.74 6.67 -27.03
N ALA A 163 17.03 7.62 -27.93
CA ALA A 163 16.07 8.21 -28.86
C ALA A 163 16.08 7.57 -30.26
N ASN A 164 17.07 6.74 -30.57
CA ASN A 164 17.23 6.13 -31.90
C ASN A 164 16.84 4.64 -31.93
N ASP A 165 16.81 3.97 -30.78
CA ASP A 165 16.39 2.57 -30.66
C ASP A 165 15.26 2.44 -29.62
N ALA A 166 14.06 2.10 -30.09
CA ALA A 166 12.88 1.99 -29.24
C ALA A 166 13.00 0.90 -28.17
N THR A 167 13.72 -0.19 -28.44
CA THR A 167 13.95 -1.27 -27.46
C THR A 167 14.91 -0.77 -26.38
N VAL A 168 16.00 -0.08 -26.75
CA VAL A 168 16.89 0.56 -25.76
C VAL A 168 16.12 1.62 -24.95
N SER A 169 15.26 2.38 -25.62
CA SER A 169 14.39 3.36 -24.96
C SER A 169 13.55 2.73 -23.84
N PHE A 170 12.80 1.67 -24.14
CA PHE A 170 12.03 0.95 -23.12
C PHE A 170 12.91 0.26 -22.07
N LYS A 171 14.08 -0.27 -22.46
CA LYS A 171 15.04 -0.84 -21.51
C LYS A 171 15.49 0.18 -20.48
N THR A 172 15.77 1.42 -20.87
CA THR A 172 16.14 2.47 -19.91
C THR A 172 14.99 2.84 -18.96
N ALA A 173 13.75 2.81 -19.43
CA ALA A 173 12.58 3.05 -18.60
C ALA A 173 12.36 1.92 -17.58
N LEU A 174 12.43 0.66 -18.03
CA LEU A 174 12.33 -0.51 -17.16
C LEU A 174 13.52 -0.59 -16.19
N TRP A 175 14.73 -0.27 -16.63
CA TRP A 175 15.91 -0.16 -15.77
C TRP A 175 15.67 0.81 -14.61
N TYR A 176 15.21 2.03 -14.92
CA TYR A 176 14.94 3.05 -13.92
C TYR A 176 13.82 2.61 -12.98
N TRP A 177 12.72 2.07 -13.55
CA TRP A 177 11.59 1.58 -12.79
C TRP A 177 12.02 0.51 -11.78
N MET A 178 12.73 -0.50 -12.25
CA MET A 178 13.16 -1.64 -11.43
C MET A 178 14.08 -1.23 -10.28
N LYS A 179 14.95 -0.24 -10.50
CA LYS A 179 15.90 0.22 -9.47
C LYS A 179 15.29 1.22 -8.50
N ASN A 180 14.50 2.17 -8.99
CA ASN A 180 14.12 3.36 -8.21
C ASN A 180 12.63 3.40 -7.83
N VAL A 181 11.76 2.74 -8.59
CA VAL A 181 10.30 2.88 -8.43
C VAL A 181 9.66 1.62 -7.85
N ARG A 182 10.03 0.44 -8.37
CA ARG A 182 9.48 -0.84 -7.90
C ARG A 182 9.55 -1.04 -6.37
N PRO A 183 10.64 -0.64 -5.66
CA PRO A 183 10.70 -0.81 -4.21
C PRO A 183 9.59 -0.11 -3.42
N VAL A 184 8.92 0.89 -4.02
CA VAL A 184 7.86 1.68 -3.37
C VAL A 184 6.47 1.45 -3.98
N VAL A 185 6.33 0.56 -4.98
CA VAL A 185 5.02 0.31 -5.63
C VAL A 185 3.97 -0.17 -4.64
N ASN A 186 4.36 -0.94 -3.63
CA ASN A 186 3.48 -1.41 -2.55
C ASN A 186 2.99 -0.29 -1.62
N GLN A 187 3.57 0.92 -1.68
CA GLN A 187 3.14 2.08 -0.88
C GLN A 187 2.03 2.89 -1.58
N GLY A 188 1.68 2.54 -2.82
CA GLY A 188 0.65 3.20 -3.63
C GLY A 188 1.21 4.14 -4.70
N PHE A 189 0.35 4.57 -5.62
CA PHE A 189 0.76 5.36 -6.81
C PHE A 189 1.36 6.73 -6.45
N GLY A 190 0.96 7.34 -5.34
CA GLY A 190 1.59 8.56 -4.83
C GLY A 190 3.08 8.39 -4.52
N ALA A 191 3.51 7.21 -4.09
CA ALA A 191 4.91 6.90 -3.84
C ALA A 191 5.70 6.73 -5.14
N THR A 192 5.09 6.20 -6.21
CA THR A 192 5.75 6.10 -7.53
C THR A 192 5.96 7.49 -8.15
N ILE A 193 5.01 8.42 -7.98
CA ILE A 193 5.20 9.84 -8.34
C ILE A 193 6.39 10.44 -7.59
N ARG A 194 6.50 10.18 -6.28
CA ARG A 194 7.61 10.70 -5.47
C ARG A 194 8.96 10.12 -5.91
N ALA A 195 9.01 8.83 -6.24
CA ALA A 195 10.23 8.15 -6.70
C ALA A 195 10.72 8.63 -8.08
N ILE A 196 9.81 9.11 -8.93
CA ILE A 196 10.16 9.58 -10.28
C ILE A 196 10.51 11.07 -10.27
N ASN A 197 9.68 11.91 -9.66
CA ASN A 197 9.90 13.36 -9.69
C ASN A 197 9.46 14.09 -8.42
N GLY A 198 9.59 13.45 -7.26
CA GLY A 198 9.10 13.98 -5.99
C GLY A 198 9.65 15.36 -5.61
N ALA A 199 10.91 15.65 -5.97
CA ALA A 199 11.52 16.94 -5.69
C ALA A 199 10.86 18.12 -6.42
N LEU A 200 10.25 17.87 -7.59
CA LEU A 200 9.65 18.90 -8.44
C LEU A 200 8.11 18.89 -8.38
N GLU A 201 7.47 17.75 -8.16
CA GLU A 201 6.03 17.60 -8.31
C GLU A 201 5.27 17.42 -6.99
N CYS A 202 5.89 16.79 -5.99
CA CYS A 202 5.24 16.53 -4.70
C CYS A 202 5.25 17.77 -3.78
N ASP A 203 4.57 17.66 -2.64
CA ASP A 203 4.55 18.67 -1.56
C ASP A 203 3.98 20.03 -2.00
N GLY A 204 3.01 20.01 -2.94
CA GLY A 204 2.30 21.18 -3.43
C GLY A 204 3.05 22.01 -4.48
N LYS A 205 4.21 21.54 -4.94
CA LYS A 205 5.03 22.25 -5.93
C LYS A 205 4.40 22.23 -7.33
N ASN A 206 3.80 21.11 -7.74
CA ASN A 206 3.08 21.03 -9.01
C ASN A 206 1.83 20.12 -8.92
N PRO A 207 0.76 20.58 -8.23
CA PRO A 207 -0.42 19.74 -7.99
C PRO A 207 -1.14 19.33 -9.29
N GLY A 208 -1.07 20.14 -10.35
CA GLY A 208 -1.70 19.82 -11.63
C GLY A 208 -1.01 18.65 -12.36
N THR A 209 0.31 18.53 -12.28
CA THR A 209 1.02 17.38 -12.88
C THR A 209 0.76 16.10 -12.11
N VAL A 210 0.72 16.17 -10.77
CA VAL A 210 0.34 15.04 -9.90
C VAL A 210 -1.06 14.54 -10.26
N GLU A 211 -2.04 15.44 -10.34
CA GLU A 211 -3.42 15.09 -10.71
C GLU A 211 -3.49 14.46 -12.11
N THR A 212 -2.72 14.99 -13.06
CA THR A 212 -2.65 14.43 -14.43
C THR A 212 -2.13 12.99 -14.42
N ARG A 213 -1.06 12.69 -13.67
CA ARG A 213 -0.53 11.32 -13.54
C ARG A 213 -1.55 10.38 -12.90
N VAL A 214 -2.24 10.85 -11.86
CA VAL A 214 -3.28 10.07 -11.17
C VAL A 214 -4.43 9.75 -12.09
N ASN A 215 -4.82 10.69 -12.95
CA ASN A 215 -5.89 10.47 -13.93
C ASN A 215 -5.49 9.40 -14.95
N TYR A 216 -4.26 9.43 -15.48
CA TYR A 216 -3.78 8.35 -16.36
C TYR A 216 -3.72 7.01 -15.63
N TYR A 217 -3.25 6.99 -14.38
CA TYR A 217 -3.19 5.75 -13.60
C TYR A 217 -4.57 5.13 -13.40
N LYS A 218 -5.56 5.94 -13.01
CA LYS A 218 -6.94 5.50 -12.88
C LYS A 218 -7.49 4.97 -14.20
N GLU A 219 -7.29 5.69 -15.30
CA GLU A 219 -7.71 5.26 -16.65
C GLU A 219 -7.08 3.92 -17.03
N TYR A 220 -5.79 3.71 -16.71
CA TYR A 220 -5.09 2.49 -17.10
C TYR A 220 -5.43 1.30 -16.20
N CYS A 221 -5.66 1.56 -14.91
CA CYS A 221 -6.24 0.58 -13.99
C CYS A 221 -7.62 0.11 -14.49
N GLU A 222 -8.48 1.04 -14.93
CA GLU A 222 -9.77 0.73 -15.53
C GLU A 222 -9.62 -0.13 -16.80
N LYS A 223 -8.73 0.26 -17.73
CA LYS A 223 -8.46 -0.52 -18.95
C LYS A 223 -7.92 -1.92 -18.68
N LEU A 224 -7.20 -2.13 -17.58
CA LEU A 224 -6.66 -3.43 -17.17
C LEU A 224 -7.61 -4.22 -16.27
N GLY A 225 -8.78 -3.65 -15.93
CA GLY A 225 -9.75 -4.25 -15.04
C GLY A 225 -9.16 -4.53 -13.65
N VAL A 226 -8.52 -3.52 -13.05
CA VAL A 226 -7.97 -3.58 -11.70
C VAL A 226 -8.29 -2.30 -10.93
N SER A 227 -8.53 -2.39 -9.63
CA SER A 227 -8.66 -1.21 -8.77
C SER A 227 -7.32 -0.47 -8.68
N PRO A 228 -7.31 0.88 -8.70
CA PRO A 228 -6.10 1.66 -8.51
C PRO A 228 -5.52 1.55 -7.09
N GLY A 229 -6.31 1.08 -6.11
CA GLY A 229 -5.91 1.01 -4.70
C GLY A 229 -5.92 2.38 -4.01
N ASP A 230 -5.39 2.42 -2.78
CA ASP A 230 -5.28 3.64 -1.98
C ASP A 230 -4.00 4.44 -2.29
N ASN A 231 -3.82 5.57 -1.59
CA ASN A 231 -2.61 6.42 -1.68
C ASN A 231 -2.27 6.89 -3.10
N LEU A 232 -3.29 7.26 -3.87
CA LEU A 232 -3.12 7.76 -5.24
C LEU A 232 -2.41 9.11 -5.29
N THR A 233 -2.60 9.90 -4.24
CA THR A 233 -1.87 11.15 -3.99
C THR A 233 -1.31 11.11 -2.58
N PHE A 234 -0.22 11.84 -2.34
CA PHE A 234 0.15 12.20 -0.97
C PHE A 234 -0.99 13.07 -0.39
N LEU A 235 -1.51 12.69 0.77
CA LEU A 235 -2.66 13.30 1.45
C LEU A 235 -2.36 14.74 1.92
N TYR A 236 -2.33 15.67 0.97
CA TYR A 236 -2.53 17.09 1.18
C TYR A 236 -3.13 17.64 -0.11
N TYR A 237 -4.08 18.55 0.00
CA TYR A 237 -4.74 19.29 -1.10
C TYR A 237 -6.07 18.73 -1.62
N HIS A 238 -7.14 19.01 -0.86
CA HIS A 238 -8.39 19.46 -1.49
C HIS A 238 -9.19 20.56 -0.77
N ILE A 239 -8.63 21.34 0.18
CA ILE A 239 -9.44 22.37 0.90
C ILE A 239 -8.80 23.78 0.98
N THR A 240 -7.51 23.97 0.72
CA THR A 240 -6.88 25.30 0.94
C THR A 240 -7.04 26.31 -0.20
N PHE A 241 -7.45 25.92 -1.42
CA PHE A 241 -7.31 26.80 -2.58
C PHE A 241 -8.52 27.69 -2.91
N VAL A 242 -9.76 27.30 -2.59
CA VAL A 242 -10.95 28.10 -2.96
C VAL A 242 -11.18 29.30 -2.03
N PHE A 243 -10.63 29.32 -0.81
CA PHE A 243 -10.94 30.36 0.18
C PHE A 243 -9.90 31.48 0.30
N ARG A 244 -8.79 31.46 -0.46
CA ARG A 244 -7.68 32.41 -0.23
C ARG A 244 -7.92 33.82 -0.80
N GLU A 245 -8.73 33.96 -1.85
CA GLU A 245 -8.88 35.25 -2.55
C GLU A 245 -9.89 36.20 -1.85
N GLU A 246 -10.91 35.69 -1.14
CA GLU A 246 -11.91 36.55 -0.46
C GLU A 246 -11.65 36.81 1.03
N MET A 247 -10.80 36.00 1.69
CA MET A 247 -10.53 36.08 3.13
C MET A 247 -9.64 37.27 3.55
N VAL A 248 -9.07 38.03 2.61
CA VAL A 248 -8.22 39.20 2.90
C VAL A 248 -9.05 40.44 3.31
N ARG A 249 -10.39 40.41 3.22
CA ARG A 249 -11.25 41.60 3.40
C ARG A 249 -12.15 41.64 4.64
N MET A 250 -12.17 40.64 5.52
CA MET A 250 -13.13 40.61 6.64
C MET A 250 -12.44 40.50 8.01
N GLY A 251 -12.69 41.48 8.88
CA GLY A 251 -12.01 41.62 10.18
C GLY A 251 -12.36 40.56 11.23
N ASN A 252 -11.41 40.36 12.16
CA ASN A 252 -11.26 39.23 13.09
C ASN A 252 -12.49 38.81 13.93
N LYS A 253 -13.50 39.66 14.11
CA LYS A 253 -14.71 39.31 14.88
C LYS A 253 -15.78 38.59 14.07
N LEU A 254 -15.84 38.81 12.75
CA LEU A 254 -16.71 38.02 11.87
C LEU A 254 -16.08 36.66 11.55
N GLN A 255 -14.75 36.58 11.56
CA GLN A 255 -13.96 35.37 11.35
C GLN A 255 -14.36 34.24 12.30
N ASN A 256 -14.49 34.51 13.60
CA ASN A 256 -14.82 33.47 14.58
C ASN A 256 -16.28 32.99 14.49
N ILE A 257 -17.22 33.88 14.13
CA ILE A 257 -18.64 33.53 14.00
C ILE A 257 -18.88 32.73 12.72
N VAL A 258 -18.26 33.14 11.61
CA VAL A 258 -18.30 32.41 10.33
C VAL A 258 -17.57 31.07 10.46
N LEU A 259 -16.41 31.02 11.10
CA LEU A 259 -15.67 29.77 11.35
C LEU A 259 -16.48 28.80 12.23
N THR A 260 -17.16 29.30 13.27
CA THR A 260 -17.99 28.44 14.13
C THR A 260 -19.22 27.92 13.38
N LEU A 261 -19.90 28.76 12.60
CA LEU A 261 -21.06 28.37 11.80
C LEU A 261 -20.69 27.40 10.67
N VAL A 262 -19.56 27.62 10.00
CA VAL A 262 -19.01 26.73 8.96
C VAL A 262 -18.58 25.41 9.55
N MET A 263 -17.92 25.38 10.73
CA MET A 263 -17.54 24.15 11.42
C MET A 263 -18.76 23.36 11.92
N SER A 264 -19.80 24.03 12.43
CA SER A 264 -21.06 23.38 12.80
C SER A 264 -21.88 22.90 11.60
N GLY A 265 -21.80 23.60 10.46
CA GLY A 265 -22.34 23.13 9.18
C GLY A 265 -21.53 21.97 8.59
N PHE A 266 -20.22 21.92 8.86
CA PHE A 266 -19.31 20.85 8.46
C PHE A 266 -19.61 19.53 9.17
N VAL A 267 -19.93 19.56 10.47
CA VAL A 267 -20.38 18.36 11.20
C VAL A 267 -21.68 17.80 10.61
N LEU A 268 -22.56 18.67 10.07
CA LEU A 268 -23.75 18.24 9.36
C LEU A 268 -23.48 17.78 7.90
N MET A 269 -22.46 18.32 7.23
CA MET A 269 -22.06 17.93 5.86
C MET A 269 -21.17 16.67 5.81
N MET A 270 -20.45 16.34 6.89
CA MET A 270 -19.72 15.07 6.99
C MET A 270 -20.64 13.84 7.02
N MET A 271 -21.94 14.02 7.21
CA MET A 271 -22.94 12.95 7.06
C MET A 271 -23.64 12.93 5.70
N VAL A 272 -23.29 13.80 4.74
CA VAL A 272 -23.93 13.81 3.41
C VAL A 272 -22.94 14.16 2.29
N ARG A 273 -22.10 13.19 1.91
CA ARG A 273 -21.60 13.03 0.54
C ARG A 273 -21.64 11.53 0.17
N ALA A 274 -22.82 10.93 0.22
CA ALA A 274 -23.09 9.78 -0.63
C ALA A 274 -23.14 10.32 -2.07
N GLN A 275 -22.13 10.03 -2.89
CA GLN A 275 -22.35 10.11 -4.34
C GLN A 275 -23.19 8.88 -4.70
N ASN A 276 -24.40 9.17 -5.15
CA ASN A 276 -25.51 8.25 -5.40
C ASN A 276 -25.04 7.00 -6.17
N CYS A 277 -25.12 5.82 -5.55
CA CYS A 277 -24.92 4.57 -6.28
C CYS A 277 -26.05 4.39 -7.32
N GLY A 278 -25.66 3.96 -8.51
CA GLY A 278 -26.50 3.77 -9.69
C GLY A 278 -25.83 2.79 -10.66
N CYS A 279 -25.19 1.77 -10.10
CA CYS A 279 -24.37 0.81 -10.84
C CYS A 279 -25.24 -0.06 -11.75
N GLU A 280 -24.66 -0.53 -12.86
CA GLU A 280 -25.30 -1.56 -13.68
C GLU A 280 -25.55 -2.84 -12.85
N ALA A 281 -26.56 -3.62 -13.21
CA ALA A 281 -27.12 -4.69 -12.37
C ALA A 281 -26.13 -5.77 -11.90
N GLU A 282 -24.95 -5.88 -12.52
CA GLU A 282 -23.91 -6.86 -12.23
C GLU A 282 -22.67 -6.26 -11.55
N LEU A 283 -22.65 -4.96 -11.24
CA LEU A 283 -21.52 -4.27 -10.63
C LEU A 283 -21.81 -3.87 -9.18
N CYS A 284 -20.81 -4.04 -8.32
CA CYS A 284 -20.84 -3.66 -6.92
C CYS A 284 -20.49 -2.19 -6.74
N CYS A 285 -21.21 -1.48 -5.87
CA CYS A 285 -20.84 -0.14 -5.42
C CYS A 285 -19.91 -0.28 -4.20
N SER A 286 -18.66 0.17 -4.26
CA SER A 286 -17.72 0.08 -3.14
C SER A 286 -18.11 0.97 -1.95
N GLN A 287 -17.43 0.83 -0.82
CA GLN A 287 -17.60 1.68 0.37
C GLN A 287 -17.35 3.17 0.14
N TYR A 288 -16.80 3.51 -1.02
CA TYR A 288 -16.48 4.87 -1.44
C TYR A 288 -17.39 5.36 -2.59
N GLY A 289 -18.41 4.58 -2.98
CA GLY A 289 -19.40 4.98 -3.98
C GLY A 289 -19.01 4.74 -5.44
N TYR A 290 -18.14 3.74 -5.72
CA TYR A 290 -17.67 3.42 -7.08
C TYR A 290 -18.15 2.05 -7.56
N CYS A 291 -18.58 1.95 -8.82
CA CYS A 291 -19.06 0.70 -9.42
C CYS A 291 -17.91 -0.18 -9.95
N GLY A 292 -17.90 -1.47 -9.64
CA GLY A 292 -16.93 -2.42 -10.18
C GLY A 292 -17.12 -3.84 -9.67
N ASN A 293 -16.18 -4.72 -10.00
CA ASN A 293 -16.16 -6.13 -9.59
C ASN A 293 -14.84 -6.44 -8.86
N GLY A 294 -14.80 -7.50 -8.04
CA GLY A 294 -13.61 -7.87 -7.25
C GLY A 294 -13.70 -7.37 -5.80
N ASP A 295 -12.82 -7.87 -4.91
CA ASP A 295 -12.89 -7.62 -3.45
C ASP A 295 -12.87 -6.12 -3.08
N ASP A 296 -12.22 -5.27 -3.90
CA ASP A 296 -12.14 -3.83 -3.67
C ASP A 296 -13.48 -3.09 -3.89
N TYR A 297 -14.36 -3.65 -4.72
CA TYR A 297 -15.67 -3.08 -5.05
C TYR A 297 -16.80 -3.85 -4.36
N CYS A 298 -16.69 -5.16 -4.40
CA CYS A 298 -17.67 -6.11 -3.93
C CYS A 298 -17.41 -6.57 -2.49
N GLY A 299 -16.19 -6.43 -1.97
CA GLY A 299 -15.83 -6.86 -0.61
C GLY A 299 -16.20 -5.84 0.48
N ARG A 300 -15.28 -5.59 1.42
CA ARG A 300 -15.60 -4.85 2.66
C ARG A 300 -16.12 -3.44 2.37
N GLY A 301 -17.30 -3.16 2.94
CA GLY A 301 -17.98 -1.87 2.86
C GLY A 301 -18.72 -1.60 1.54
N CYS A 302 -18.81 -2.57 0.63
CA CYS A 302 -19.68 -2.47 -0.55
C CYS A 302 -21.12 -2.01 -0.18
N GLN A 303 -21.60 -0.97 -0.86
CA GLN A 303 -22.85 -0.23 -0.62
C GLN A 303 -24.06 -0.80 -1.39
N GLU A 304 -23.87 -1.28 -2.64
CA GLU A 304 -24.94 -1.79 -3.53
C GLU A 304 -24.39 -2.84 -4.54
N GLY A 305 -25.23 -3.57 -5.28
CA GLY A 305 -24.81 -4.57 -6.29
C GLY A 305 -24.49 -5.97 -5.72
N PRO A 306 -23.88 -6.90 -6.48
CA PRO A 306 -23.59 -8.26 -6.05
C PRO A 306 -22.35 -8.34 -5.14
N CYS A 307 -22.34 -7.54 -4.07
CA CYS A 307 -21.26 -7.50 -3.07
C CYS A 307 -20.85 -8.93 -2.67
N PHE A 308 -19.56 -9.23 -2.80
CA PHE A 308 -18.95 -10.47 -2.33
C PHE A 308 -19.24 -10.57 -0.86
N GLY A 309 -19.94 -11.66 -0.51
CA GLY A 309 -20.42 -12.01 0.81
C GLY A 309 -19.93 -11.01 1.82
N THR A 310 -20.65 -9.88 1.91
CA THR A 310 -20.26 -8.70 2.68
C THR A 310 -19.62 -9.22 3.95
N ALA A 311 -18.35 -8.90 4.19
CA ALA A 311 -17.85 -8.98 5.55
C ALA A 311 -18.62 -7.89 6.30
N THR A 312 -19.89 -8.20 6.61
CA THR A 312 -20.81 -7.28 7.23
C THR A 312 -20.17 -6.91 8.54
N PRO A 313 -20.17 -5.62 8.89
CA PRO A 313 -20.06 -5.25 10.28
C PRO A 313 -21.01 -6.15 11.07
N ASN A 314 -20.46 -6.98 11.94
CA ASN A 314 -21.26 -7.72 12.89
C ASN A 314 -21.39 -6.89 14.17
N ASP A 315 -22.42 -7.20 14.94
CA ASP A 315 -22.73 -6.50 16.19
C ASP A 315 -22.01 -7.13 17.40
N VAL A 316 -20.92 -7.87 17.18
CA VAL A 316 -20.22 -8.53 18.27
C VAL A 316 -19.64 -7.51 19.23
N SER A 317 -19.84 -7.75 20.52
CA SER A 317 -19.18 -7.01 21.57
C SER A 317 -17.75 -7.53 21.69
N VAL A 318 -16.78 -6.77 21.19
CA VAL A 318 -15.34 -7.05 21.43
C VAL A 318 -15.05 -7.14 22.93
N SER A 319 -15.79 -6.41 23.77
CA SER A 319 -15.66 -6.51 25.23
C SER A 319 -16.15 -7.84 25.81
N ASP A 320 -17.04 -8.54 25.12
CA ASP A 320 -17.53 -9.88 25.51
C ASP A 320 -16.57 -10.98 25.02
N ILE A 321 -15.78 -10.71 23.96
CA ILE A 321 -14.71 -11.61 23.50
C ILE A 321 -13.44 -11.41 24.35
N VAL A 322 -12.97 -10.17 24.45
CA VAL A 322 -11.84 -9.78 25.29
C VAL A 322 -12.37 -9.59 26.71
N THR A 323 -12.67 -10.70 27.40
CA THR A 323 -13.11 -10.69 28.79
C THR A 323 -11.96 -10.32 29.73
N PHE A 324 -12.28 -10.03 31.00
CA PHE A 324 -11.23 -9.93 32.03
C PHE A 324 -10.42 -11.21 32.13
N ASP A 325 -11.07 -12.38 32.07
CA ASP A 325 -10.39 -13.67 32.16
C ASP A 325 -9.44 -13.89 30.99
N PHE A 326 -9.85 -13.57 29.76
CA PHE A 326 -8.99 -13.68 28.58
C PHE A 326 -7.79 -12.73 28.68
N PHE A 327 -8.02 -11.45 28.97
CA PHE A 327 -6.94 -10.46 29.08
C PHE A 327 -5.97 -10.80 30.23
N ASN A 328 -6.51 -11.17 31.39
CA ASN A 328 -5.70 -11.50 32.56
C ASN A 328 -4.93 -12.81 32.37
N ALA A 329 -5.49 -13.81 31.68
CA ALA A 329 -4.78 -15.04 31.34
C ALA A 329 -3.54 -14.81 30.47
N ILE A 330 -3.48 -13.72 29.72
CA ILE A 330 -2.28 -13.30 28.99
C ILE A 330 -1.30 -12.64 29.95
N ILE A 331 -1.72 -11.56 30.60
CA ILE A 331 -0.81 -10.73 31.41
C ILE A 331 -0.28 -11.48 32.65
N ASP A 332 -1.01 -12.45 33.19
CA ASP A 332 -0.59 -13.24 34.34
C ASP A 332 0.56 -14.19 34.04
N GLN A 333 0.84 -14.47 32.77
CA GLN A 333 2.02 -15.22 32.35
C GLN A 333 3.32 -14.41 32.49
N ALA A 334 3.23 -13.07 32.52
CA ALA A 334 4.38 -12.22 32.76
C ALA A 334 4.83 -12.27 34.23
N ASP A 335 6.14 -12.09 34.45
CA ASP A 335 6.71 -12.04 35.80
C ASP A 335 6.00 -10.97 36.67
N PRO A 336 5.75 -11.21 37.97
CA PRO A 336 5.08 -10.24 38.84
C PRO A 336 5.76 -8.86 38.91
N SER A 337 7.05 -8.78 38.62
CA SER A 337 7.83 -7.53 38.59
C SER A 337 7.75 -6.77 37.27
N CYS A 338 7.12 -7.35 36.24
CA CYS A 338 7.02 -6.72 34.93
C CYS A 338 6.30 -5.36 34.99
N PRO A 339 6.90 -4.28 34.46
CA PRO A 339 6.32 -2.94 34.52
C PRO A 339 4.98 -2.85 33.78
N GLY A 340 4.82 -3.57 32.68
CA GLY A 340 3.60 -3.55 31.89
C GLY A 340 2.35 -4.07 32.61
N LYS A 341 2.50 -4.86 33.70
CA LYS A 341 1.38 -5.28 34.56
C LYS A 341 0.64 -4.12 35.22
N TYR A 342 1.32 -2.98 35.41
CA TYR A 342 0.74 -1.77 36.00
C TYR A 342 0.36 -0.72 34.96
N PHE A 343 0.58 -1.00 33.68
CA PHE A 343 0.36 -0.09 32.57
C PHE A 343 -0.76 -0.57 31.66
N TYR A 344 -0.68 -1.81 31.18
CA TYR A 344 -1.68 -2.38 30.27
C TYR A 344 -2.88 -2.92 31.04
N SER A 345 -4.07 -2.44 30.68
CA SER A 345 -5.32 -2.94 31.22
C SER A 345 -6.34 -3.16 30.12
N ARG A 346 -7.28 -4.08 30.37
CA ARG A 346 -8.44 -4.30 29.51
C ARG A 346 -9.22 -3.01 29.27
N ASP A 347 -9.38 -2.18 30.30
CA ASP A 347 -10.10 -0.90 30.18
C ASP A 347 -9.36 0.09 29.27
N ALA A 348 -8.03 0.16 29.34
CA ALA A 348 -7.24 0.97 28.42
C ALA A 348 -7.40 0.50 26.97
N PHE A 349 -7.39 -0.82 26.75
CA PHE A 349 -7.66 -1.41 25.42
C PHE A 349 -9.06 -1.06 24.91
N LEU A 350 -10.10 -1.23 25.73
CA LEU A 350 -11.48 -0.90 25.32
C LEU A 350 -11.69 0.61 25.12
N ASN A 351 -11.02 1.45 25.89
CA ASN A 351 -11.03 2.90 25.68
C ASN A 351 -10.36 3.29 24.36
N ALA A 352 -9.26 2.64 23.98
CA ALA A 352 -8.61 2.83 22.69
C ALA A 352 -9.49 2.34 21.53
N LEU A 353 -10.19 1.21 21.72
CA LEU A 353 -11.09 0.61 20.73
C LEU A 353 -12.22 1.55 20.30
N ASN A 354 -12.63 2.52 21.12
CA ASN A 354 -13.62 3.54 20.75
C ASN A 354 -13.18 4.39 19.53
N SER A 355 -11.90 4.40 19.18
CA SER A 355 -11.36 5.05 17.97
C SER A 355 -11.20 4.10 16.77
N TYR A 356 -11.47 2.80 16.96
CA TYR A 356 -11.27 1.73 15.98
C TYR A 356 -12.46 0.76 16.01
N ASP A 357 -13.65 1.29 15.72
CA ASP A 357 -14.93 0.57 15.87
C ASP A 357 -15.08 -0.65 14.94
N GLN A 358 -14.35 -0.70 13.83
CA GLN A 358 -14.36 -1.85 12.93
C GLN A 358 -13.42 -3.00 13.33
N PHE A 359 -12.49 -2.80 14.27
CA PHE A 359 -11.58 -3.86 14.71
C PHE A 359 -12.35 -5.00 15.38
N GLY A 360 -12.14 -6.23 14.90
CA GLY A 360 -12.78 -7.43 15.46
C GLY A 360 -14.30 -7.44 15.28
N ARG A 361 -14.84 -6.77 14.25
CA ARG A 361 -16.29 -6.70 13.97
C ARG A 361 -16.64 -6.97 12.52
N ILE A 362 -15.77 -7.65 11.78
CA ILE A 362 -15.88 -7.75 10.32
C ILE A 362 -15.96 -9.22 9.95
N GLY A 363 -16.99 -9.57 9.17
CA GLY A 363 -17.28 -10.95 8.80
C GLY A 363 -18.07 -11.66 9.90
N SER A 364 -17.81 -12.95 10.09
CA SER A 364 -18.47 -13.76 11.10
C SER A 364 -17.97 -13.46 12.52
N VAL A 365 -18.70 -13.97 13.52
CA VAL A 365 -18.23 -13.97 14.92
C VAL A 365 -16.91 -14.73 15.05
N ASP A 366 -16.70 -15.79 14.27
CA ASP A 366 -15.45 -16.54 14.26
C ASP A 366 -14.31 -15.73 13.62
N ASP A 367 -14.58 -14.95 12.58
CA ASP A 367 -13.59 -14.01 12.01
C ASP A 367 -13.18 -12.96 13.05
N SER A 368 -14.14 -12.47 13.83
CA SER A 368 -13.89 -11.50 14.90
C SER A 368 -13.00 -12.10 15.98
N LYS A 369 -13.29 -13.34 16.41
CA LYS A 369 -12.44 -14.06 17.38
C LYS A 369 -11.04 -14.32 16.81
N ARG A 370 -10.91 -14.68 15.53
CA ARG A 370 -9.62 -14.87 14.87
C ARG A 370 -8.81 -13.58 14.77
N GLU A 371 -9.41 -12.47 14.37
CA GLU A 371 -8.72 -11.17 14.30
C GLU A 371 -8.23 -10.73 15.69
N ILE A 372 -9.10 -10.85 16.70
CA ILE A 372 -8.74 -10.55 18.10
C ILE A 372 -7.62 -11.47 18.59
N ALA A 373 -7.73 -12.78 18.38
CA ALA A 373 -6.67 -13.73 18.75
C ALA A 373 -5.35 -13.41 18.05
N ALA A 374 -5.38 -13.06 16.77
CA ALA A 374 -4.19 -12.72 15.99
C ALA A 374 -3.51 -11.46 16.54
N ALA A 375 -4.27 -10.39 16.76
CA ALA A 375 -3.75 -9.15 17.32
C ALA A 375 -3.10 -9.38 18.69
N PHE A 376 -3.79 -10.07 19.60
CA PHE A 376 -3.26 -10.37 20.93
C PHE A 376 -2.06 -11.32 20.89
N ALA A 377 -1.98 -12.25 19.94
CA ALA A 377 -0.81 -13.12 19.74
C ALA A 377 0.43 -12.31 19.34
N HIS A 378 0.27 -11.35 18.42
CA HIS A 378 1.34 -10.43 18.07
C HIS A 378 1.71 -9.55 19.27
N PHE A 379 0.73 -8.94 19.96
CA PHE A 379 1.01 -8.11 21.12
C PHE A 379 1.76 -8.87 22.21
N THR A 380 1.37 -10.12 22.45
CA THR A 380 2.04 -11.01 23.40
C THR A 380 3.50 -11.25 22.99
N HIS A 381 3.73 -11.53 21.72
CA HIS A 381 5.08 -11.76 21.20
C HIS A 381 5.96 -10.51 21.35
N GLU A 382 5.48 -9.36 20.87
CA GLU A 382 6.24 -8.10 20.89
C GLU A 382 6.60 -7.62 22.30
N THR A 383 5.70 -7.84 23.26
CA THR A 383 5.84 -7.29 24.62
C THR A 383 6.23 -8.31 25.67
N GLY A 384 6.38 -9.59 25.30
CA GLY A 384 6.57 -10.68 26.25
C GLY A 384 5.41 -10.78 27.25
N HIS A 385 4.20 -11.01 26.76
CA HIS A 385 2.96 -11.09 27.56
C HIS A 385 2.62 -9.78 28.28
N PHE A 386 2.74 -8.65 27.57
CA PHE A 386 2.56 -7.30 28.15
C PHE A 386 3.53 -6.99 29.28
N CYS A 387 4.70 -7.63 29.33
CA CYS A 387 5.73 -7.30 30.30
C CYS A 387 6.42 -5.98 29.97
N TYR A 388 6.83 -5.81 28.71
CA TYR A 388 7.61 -4.68 28.22
C TYR A 388 6.69 -3.61 27.61
N ILE A 389 6.91 -2.37 28.05
CA ILE A 389 6.27 -1.18 27.47
C ILE A 389 7.14 -0.60 26.36
N GLU A 390 8.45 -0.60 26.60
CA GLU A 390 9.48 -0.14 25.69
C GLU A 390 10.41 -1.30 25.33
N GLU A 391 11.01 -1.22 24.14
CA GLU A 391 12.02 -2.15 23.66
C GLU A 391 13.20 -2.23 24.62
N ASN A 392 13.76 -3.43 24.79
CA ASN A 392 14.99 -3.62 25.55
C ASN A 392 16.15 -2.80 24.94
N ASP A 393 16.83 -2.05 25.82
CA ASP A 393 17.87 -1.08 25.47
C ASP A 393 17.40 0.02 24.51
N GLY A 394 16.08 0.26 24.43
CA GLY A 394 15.45 1.25 23.55
C GLY A 394 16.13 2.63 23.57
N PRO A 395 16.39 3.26 24.74
CA PRO A 395 17.08 4.55 24.80
C PRO A 395 18.48 4.60 24.17
N SER A 396 19.10 3.45 23.86
CA SER A 396 20.37 3.38 23.12
C SER A 396 20.20 3.26 21.59
N LYS A 397 18.96 3.11 21.11
CA LYS A 397 18.61 2.89 19.71
C LYS A 397 17.72 4.03 19.21
N ASP A 398 18.22 4.78 18.23
CA ASP A 398 17.53 5.98 17.74
C ASP A 398 16.31 5.66 16.87
N TYR A 399 16.41 4.65 16.00
CA TYR A 399 15.38 4.31 15.00
C TYR A 399 14.89 5.54 14.21
N CYS A 400 15.81 6.46 13.92
CA CYS A 400 15.55 7.62 13.11
C CYS A 400 16.00 7.34 11.67
N ASP A 401 15.08 7.44 10.73
CA ASP A 401 15.41 7.62 9.31
C ASP A 401 15.53 9.11 9.01
N GLU A 402 16.76 9.61 9.04
CA GLU A 402 17.11 11.01 8.75
C GLU A 402 16.78 11.42 7.30
N SER A 403 16.59 10.44 6.41
CA SER A 403 16.16 10.72 5.04
C SER A 403 14.66 11.01 4.93
N ASN A 404 13.88 10.68 5.95
CA ASN A 404 12.44 10.92 5.97
C ASN A 404 12.12 12.38 6.34
N THR A 405 11.97 13.22 5.31
CA THR A 405 11.67 14.65 5.48
C THR A 405 10.21 14.94 5.84
N GLN A 406 9.30 13.98 5.66
CA GLN A 406 7.88 14.14 6.01
C GLN A 406 7.68 14.02 7.53
N TYR A 407 8.38 13.07 8.14
CA TYR A 407 8.35 12.80 9.56
C TYR A 407 9.76 12.98 10.14
N PRO A 408 10.29 14.22 10.13
CA PRO A 408 11.67 14.46 10.51
C PRO A 408 11.91 14.10 11.97
N CYS A 409 13.12 13.61 12.25
CA CYS A 409 13.51 13.26 13.59
C CYS A 409 13.65 14.51 14.46
N ALA A 410 13.01 14.49 15.62
CA ALA A 410 13.13 15.55 16.60
C ALA A 410 14.46 15.41 17.36
N PRO A 411 15.20 16.51 17.60
CA PRO A 411 16.46 16.45 18.33
C PRO A 411 16.30 15.78 19.71
N ASN A 412 17.20 14.83 20.01
CA ASN A 412 17.23 14.06 21.27
C ASN A 412 15.99 13.19 21.52
N LYS A 413 15.27 12.78 20.47
CA LYS A 413 14.19 11.81 20.56
C LYS A 413 14.58 10.51 19.89
N GLY A 414 14.22 9.38 20.50
CA GLY A 414 14.38 8.05 19.94
C GLY A 414 13.03 7.41 19.65
N TYR A 415 12.95 6.76 18.49
CA TYR A 415 11.75 6.11 17.93
C TYR A 415 11.83 4.59 18.02
N TYR A 416 12.49 4.06 19.05
CA TYR A 416 12.53 2.63 19.35
C TYR A 416 11.15 2.07 19.72
N GLY A 417 11.05 0.74 19.79
CA GLY A 417 9.78 0.04 20.00
C GLY A 417 9.05 0.49 21.27
N ARG A 418 7.78 0.87 21.14
CA ARG A 418 6.88 1.14 22.28
C ARG A 418 5.48 0.56 22.05
N GLY A 419 4.84 0.22 23.16
CA GLY A 419 3.46 -0.25 23.17
C GLY A 419 3.27 -1.69 22.69
N PRO A 420 2.01 -2.14 22.53
CA PRO A 420 1.68 -3.54 22.23
C PRO A 420 2.26 -4.06 20.92
N ILE A 421 2.37 -3.22 19.90
CA ILE A 421 2.93 -3.61 18.59
C ILE A 421 4.42 -3.23 18.45
N GLN A 422 5.04 -2.71 19.52
CA GLN A 422 6.40 -2.17 19.50
C GLN A 422 6.63 -1.19 18.34
N LEU A 423 5.74 -0.18 18.24
CA LEU A 423 5.80 0.85 17.20
C LEU A 423 7.21 1.45 17.16
N SER A 424 7.84 1.39 15.99
CA SER A 424 9.24 1.79 15.78
C SER A 424 9.37 2.68 14.55
N TRP A 425 10.38 3.52 14.51
CA TRP A 425 10.70 4.50 13.45
C TRP A 425 9.85 5.77 13.39
N ASN A 426 10.53 6.90 13.17
CA ASN A 426 9.93 8.23 13.01
C ASN A 426 8.77 8.26 12.01
N PHE A 427 8.90 7.54 10.89
CA PHE A 427 7.86 7.45 9.85
C PHE A 427 6.62 6.65 10.25
N ASN A 428 6.64 5.91 11.36
CA ASN A 428 5.45 5.29 11.95
C ASN A 428 4.90 6.14 13.10
N TYR A 429 5.77 6.70 13.94
CA TYR A 429 5.36 7.56 15.06
C TYR A 429 4.63 8.81 14.61
N GLY A 430 5.14 9.49 13.57
CA GLY A 430 4.52 10.68 13.00
C GLY A 430 3.05 10.49 12.61
N PRO A 431 2.73 9.59 11.66
CA PRO A 431 1.35 9.37 11.22
C PRO A 431 0.47 8.74 12.31
N ALA A 432 1.02 7.88 13.18
CA ALA A 432 0.27 7.37 14.33
C ALA A 432 -0.14 8.49 15.28
N GLY A 433 0.75 9.46 15.51
CA GLY A 433 0.52 10.68 16.28
C GLY A 433 -0.60 11.53 15.70
N GLU A 434 -0.52 11.82 14.40
CA GLU A 434 -1.52 12.58 13.64
C GLU A 434 -2.91 11.93 13.73
N SER A 435 -2.98 10.60 13.57
CA SER A 435 -4.25 9.85 13.62
C SER A 435 -4.88 9.81 15.02
N ASN A 436 -4.06 9.85 16.08
CA ASN A 436 -4.52 9.59 17.44
C ASN A 436 -4.47 10.79 18.37
N GLY A 437 -4.06 11.95 17.86
CA GLY A 437 -4.05 13.21 18.59
C GLY A 437 -2.92 13.33 19.61
N PHE A 438 -1.74 12.76 19.32
CA PHE A 438 -0.52 12.96 20.12
C PHE A 438 0.65 13.39 19.23
N ASP A 439 1.66 14.04 19.82
CA ASP A 439 2.85 14.45 19.07
C ASP A 439 3.84 13.27 18.96
N GLY A 440 3.72 12.50 17.88
CA GLY A 440 4.56 11.33 17.66
C GLY A 440 6.04 11.66 17.41
N LEU A 441 6.36 12.86 16.91
CA LEU A 441 7.73 13.23 16.59
C LEU A 441 8.46 13.86 17.77
N ASN A 442 7.83 14.81 18.46
CA ASN A 442 8.46 15.54 19.57
C ASN A 442 8.11 14.96 20.94
N ALA A 443 7.15 14.03 21.04
CA ALA A 443 6.82 13.31 22.27
C ALA A 443 6.51 11.81 22.02
N PRO A 444 7.41 11.07 21.33
CA PRO A 444 7.21 9.63 21.08
C PRO A 444 7.05 8.81 22.36
N GLU A 445 7.63 9.27 23.47
CA GLU A 445 7.46 8.66 24.80
C GLU A 445 6.00 8.64 25.29
N THR A 446 5.10 9.42 24.68
CA THR A 446 3.65 9.38 25.00
C THR A 446 3.10 7.95 24.86
N VAL A 447 3.59 7.17 23.88
CA VAL A 447 3.19 5.78 23.65
C VAL A 447 3.53 4.86 24.83
N ALA A 448 4.56 5.21 25.63
CA ALA A 448 4.96 4.48 26.83
C ALA A 448 4.41 5.07 28.13
N ASN A 449 3.81 6.27 28.09
CA ASN A 449 3.32 6.98 29.27
C ASN A 449 1.80 6.98 29.39
N ASP A 450 1.07 6.84 28.28
CA ASP A 450 -0.38 6.77 28.25
C ASP A 450 -0.83 5.41 27.68
N PRO A 451 -1.46 4.53 28.49
CA PRO A 451 -1.84 3.19 28.04
C PRO A 451 -2.95 3.19 26.99
N VAL A 452 -3.81 4.22 26.95
CA VAL A 452 -4.84 4.35 25.90
C VAL A 452 -4.17 4.74 24.59
N VAL A 453 -3.25 5.70 24.59
CA VAL A 453 -2.45 6.05 23.40
C VAL A 453 -1.64 4.84 22.94
N SER A 454 -1.05 4.08 23.88
CA SER A 454 -0.31 2.85 23.59
C SER A 454 -1.15 1.85 22.78
N PHE A 455 -2.35 1.51 23.25
CA PHE A 455 -3.25 0.63 22.50
C PHE A 455 -3.76 1.25 21.20
N LYS A 456 -4.00 2.56 21.15
CA LYS A 456 -4.38 3.26 19.93
C LYS A 456 -3.31 3.12 18.84
N THR A 457 -2.03 3.22 19.17
CA THR A 457 -0.96 3.01 18.17
C THR A 457 -0.93 1.59 17.62
N ALA A 458 -1.21 0.58 18.47
CA ALA A 458 -1.30 -0.80 18.04
C ALA A 458 -2.51 -1.06 17.14
N LEU A 459 -3.68 -0.53 17.51
CA LEU A 459 -4.90 -0.62 16.70
C LEU A 459 -4.81 0.19 15.40
N TRP A 460 -4.11 1.32 15.42
CA TRP A 460 -3.77 2.09 14.23
C TRP A 460 -2.95 1.24 13.26
N TYR A 461 -1.82 0.71 13.72
CA TYR A 461 -0.93 -0.09 12.87
C TYR A 461 -1.65 -1.32 12.33
N TRP A 462 -2.42 -2.00 13.19
CA TRP A 462 -3.22 -3.15 12.81
C TRP A 462 -4.22 -2.80 11.71
N THR A 463 -5.00 -1.73 11.91
CA THR A 463 -6.04 -1.31 10.95
C THR A 463 -5.44 -0.93 9.60
N GLN A 464 -4.29 -0.25 9.59
CA GLN A 464 -3.65 0.24 8.37
C GLN A 464 -2.95 -0.88 7.60
N ASN A 465 -2.27 -1.80 8.29
CA ASN A 465 -1.34 -2.73 7.65
C ASN A 465 -1.80 -4.20 7.73
N VAL A 466 -2.48 -4.60 8.80
CA VAL A 466 -2.74 -6.02 9.09
C VAL A 466 -4.18 -6.42 8.75
N SER A 467 -5.18 -5.67 9.20
CA SER A 467 -6.60 -5.95 8.91
C SER A 467 -6.90 -6.24 7.43
N PRO A 468 -6.29 -5.56 6.43
CA PRO A 468 -6.52 -5.86 5.02
C PRO A 468 -6.13 -7.27 4.57
N ILE A 469 -5.25 -7.96 5.31
CA ILE A 469 -4.69 -9.26 4.94
C ILE A 469 -5.01 -10.40 5.92
N VAL A 470 -5.80 -10.13 6.97
CA VAL A 470 -6.15 -11.14 8.00
C VAL A 470 -6.84 -12.37 7.37
N ASN A 471 -7.63 -12.17 6.30
CA ASN A 471 -8.28 -13.24 5.57
C ASN A 471 -7.32 -14.18 4.80
N GLN A 472 -6.05 -13.81 4.66
CA GLN A 472 -5.02 -14.63 4.02
C GLN A 472 -4.41 -15.67 4.97
N GLY A 473 -4.70 -15.57 6.27
CA GLY A 473 -4.21 -16.44 7.34
C GLY A 473 -3.18 -15.77 8.24
N PHE A 474 -2.90 -16.39 9.39
CA PHE A 474 -2.02 -15.81 10.42
C PHE A 474 -0.57 -15.64 9.95
N GLY A 475 -0.08 -16.48 9.04
CA GLY A 475 1.25 -16.30 8.44
C GLY A 475 1.40 -14.98 7.68
N ALA A 476 0.32 -14.50 7.03
CA ALA A 476 0.33 -13.21 6.35
C ALA A 476 0.44 -12.04 7.35
N THR A 477 -0.16 -12.15 8.53
CA THR A 477 -0.05 -11.12 9.58
C THR A 477 1.36 -11.04 10.14
N ILE A 478 2.04 -12.18 10.32
CA ILE A 478 3.47 -12.22 10.68
C ILE A 478 4.32 -11.53 9.61
N ARG A 479 4.05 -11.81 8.33
CA ARG A 479 4.79 -11.23 7.21
C ARG A 479 4.70 -9.72 7.15
N VAL A 480 3.52 -9.15 7.41
CA VAL A 480 3.34 -7.70 7.47
C VAL A 480 4.11 -7.09 8.64
N ILE A 481 4.03 -7.69 9.82
CA ILE A 481 4.60 -7.12 11.04
C ILE A 481 6.13 -7.17 11.02
N ASN A 482 6.72 -8.31 10.64
CA ASN A 482 8.17 -8.48 10.69
C ASN A 482 8.73 -9.47 9.66
N GLY A 483 8.13 -9.54 8.48
CA GLY A 483 8.40 -10.61 7.52
C GLY A 483 9.85 -10.70 7.04
N GLN A 484 10.55 -9.56 6.91
CA GLN A 484 11.96 -9.55 6.48
C GLN A 484 12.89 -10.25 7.48
N LEU A 485 12.55 -10.23 8.78
CA LEU A 485 13.37 -10.81 9.83
C LEU A 485 12.91 -12.22 10.23
N GLU A 486 11.66 -12.58 9.97
CA GLU A 486 11.06 -13.82 10.51
C GLU A 486 10.66 -14.85 9.46
N CYS A 487 10.09 -14.42 8.34
CA CYS A 487 9.50 -15.32 7.35
C CYS A 487 10.56 -15.93 6.41
N ASP A 488 10.13 -16.86 5.55
CA ASP A 488 10.93 -17.50 4.51
C ASP A 488 12.17 -18.23 5.06
N GLY A 489 12.04 -18.73 6.30
CA GLY A 489 13.09 -19.43 7.02
C GLY A 489 14.10 -18.53 7.73
N ALA A 490 13.90 -17.21 7.77
CA ALA A 490 14.80 -16.27 8.44
C ALA A 490 14.85 -16.48 9.96
N ASN A 491 13.69 -16.64 10.61
CA ASN A 491 13.62 -16.98 12.03
C ASN A 491 12.43 -17.89 12.36
N PRO A 492 12.55 -19.20 12.11
CA PRO A 492 11.46 -20.16 12.35
C PRO A 492 11.02 -20.23 13.82
N GLU A 493 11.91 -19.92 14.77
CA GLU A 493 11.60 -19.98 16.20
C GLU A 493 10.64 -18.86 16.62
N THR A 494 10.82 -17.63 16.11
CA THR A 494 9.91 -16.52 16.41
C THR A 494 8.56 -16.69 15.74
N VAL A 495 8.53 -17.16 14.48
CA VAL A 495 7.30 -17.53 13.78
C VAL A 495 6.53 -18.58 14.59
N LEU A 496 7.20 -19.65 15.01
CA LEU A 496 6.60 -20.70 15.82
C LEU A 496 6.05 -20.16 17.15
N ALA A 497 6.76 -19.24 17.81
CA ALA A 497 6.28 -18.61 19.04
C ALA A 497 4.98 -17.83 18.82
N ARG A 498 4.88 -17.03 17.74
CA ARG A 498 3.65 -16.31 17.38
C ARG A 498 2.50 -17.26 17.09
N VAL A 499 2.75 -18.32 16.32
CA VAL A 499 1.74 -19.35 15.98
C VAL A 499 1.23 -20.07 17.21
N ASN A 500 2.11 -20.34 18.19
CA ASN A 500 1.71 -20.97 19.46
C ASN A 500 0.78 -20.06 20.27
N TYR A 501 1.09 -18.76 20.40
CA TYR A 501 0.19 -17.81 21.06
C TYR A 501 -1.14 -17.71 20.35
N TYR A 502 -1.14 -17.59 19.01
CA TYR A 502 -2.36 -17.52 18.21
C TYR A 502 -3.23 -18.76 18.40
N SER A 503 -2.65 -19.95 18.28
CA SER A 503 -3.36 -21.21 18.45
C SER A 503 -3.93 -21.34 19.87
N GLN A 504 -3.18 -20.93 20.88
CA GLN A 504 -3.65 -20.90 22.26
C GLN A 504 -4.83 -19.95 22.45
N TYR A 505 -4.78 -18.75 21.86
CA TYR A 505 -5.84 -17.74 22.00
C TYR A 505 -7.09 -18.13 21.20
N CYS A 506 -6.93 -18.68 20.00
CA CYS A 506 -8.04 -19.30 19.26
C CYS A 506 -8.73 -20.40 20.07
N SER A 507 -7.94 -21.26 20.73
CA SER A 507 -8.49 -22.30 21.63
C SER A 507 -9.26 -21.69 22.81
N GLN A 508 -8.76 -20.63 23.45
CA GLN A 508 -9.46 -19.93 24.54
C GLN A 508 -10.76 -19.27 24.07
N LEU A 509 -10.77 -18.71 22.86
CA LEU A 509 -11.96 -18.07 22.27
C LEU A 509 -12.93 -19.09 21.62
N GLY A 510 -12.55 -20.37 21.59
CA GLY A 510 -13.34 -21.44 21.00
C GLY A 510 -13.56 -21.24 19.50
N VAL A 511 -12.49 -20.93 18.76
CA VAL A 511 -12.51 -20.76 17.31
C VAL A 511 -11.36 -21.56 16.68
N ASP A 512 -11.58 -22.08 15.46
CA ASP A 512 -10.54 -22.71 14.67
C ASP A 512 -9.53 -21.65 14.16
N PRO A 513 -8.20 -21.88 14.29
CA PRO A 513 -7.17 -20.97 13.80
C PRO A 513 -7.18 -20.75 12.29
N GLY A 514 -7.79 -21.65 11.53
CA GLY A 514 -7.73 -21.67 10.08
C GLY A 514 -6.40 -22.19 9.53
N ASP A 515 -6.27 -22.07 8.21
CA ASP A 515 -5.07 -22.48 7.47
C ASP A 515 -4.02 -21.36 7.39
N ASN A 516 -2.88 -21.63 6.74
CA ASN A 516 -1.82 -20.66 6.46
C ASN A 516 -1.26 -19.96 7.71
N LEU A 517 -1.00 -20.73 8.77
CA LEU A 517 -0.51 -20.19 10.04
C LEU A 517 0.93 -19.69 9.99
N TYR A 518 1.73 -20.15 9.02
CA TYR A 518 3.15 -19.88 8.93
C TYR A 518 3.49 -19.01 7.72
N CYS A 519 4.58 -18.27 7.87
CA CYS A 519 5.40 -17.71 6.81
C CYS A 519 6.85 -18.21 7.07
#